data_AF-A0A227J351-F1
#
_entry.id   AF-A0A227J351-F1
#
_cell.length_a   1.000
_cell.length_b   1.000
_cell.length_c   1.000
_cell.angle_alpha   90.00
_cell.angle_beta   90.00
_cell.angle_gamma   90.00
#
_symmetry.space_group_name_H-M   'P 1'
#
loop_
_entity.id
_entity.type
_entity.pdbx_description
1 polymer ?
#
loop_
_entity_poly.entity_id
_entity_poly.type
_entity_poly.pdbx_seq_one_letter_code
_entity_poly.pdbx_strand_id
1 'polypeptide(L)'
;IVCFIQDNFALEYVVTHSNSQLPTAYKVAAAWGGHQGSMLFWVVTLSLWASYIALSSPISQCYTADCLGIMNVLIAVFAWFTLTTSNPFEFAKTLAVEGRDLNPML
;
A
#
# COMPACT_ATOMS: atom_id res chain seq x y z
N ILE A 1 -0.35 -5.79 -5.35
CA ILE A 1 -1.61 -6.13 -6.07
C ILE A 1 -1.42 -7.32 -7.02
N VAL A 2 -0.53 -7.26 -8.03
CA VAL A 2 -0.33 -8.39 -8.97
C VAL A 2 -0.02 -9.71 -8.26
N CYS A 3 0.87 -9.68 -7.26
CA CYS A 3 1.19 -10.87 -6.45
C CYS A 3 -0.02 -11.44 -5.69
N PHE A 4 -0.97 -10.60 -5.25
CA PHE A 4 -2.21 -11.06 -4.61
C PHE A 4 -3.13 -11.75 -5.63
N ILE A 5 -3.28 -11.18 -6.83
CA ILE A 5 -4.16 -11.72 -7.88
C ILE A 5 -3.63 -13.05 -8.42
N GLN A 6 -2.31 -13.19 -8.52
CA GLN A 6 -1.63 -14.39 -9.05
C GLN A 6 -1.29 -15.42 -7.98
N ASP A 7 -1.73 -15.22 -6.73
CA ASP A 7 -1.39 -16.10 -5.60
C ASP A 7 0.11 -16.34 -5.46
N ASN A 8 0.90 -15.28 -5.70
CA ASN A 8 2.34 -15.33 -5.56
C ASN A 8 2.73 -15.16 -4.09
N PHE A 9 2.92 -16.30 -3.43
CA PHE A 9 3.31 -16.44 -2.03
C PHE A 9 4.81 -16.18 -1.75
N ALA A 10 5.53 -15.53 -2.67
CA ALA A 10 6.91 -15.11 -2.42
C ALA A 10 7.02 -13.99 -1.38
N LEU A 11 5.98 -13.18 -1.20
CA LEU A 11 5.92 -12.12 -0.20
C LEU A 11 5.22 -12.61 1.06
N GLU A 12 5.82 -12.37 2.23
CA GLU A 12 5.24 -12.70 3.55
C GLU A 12 3.86 -12.06 3.70
N TYR A 13 3.68 -10.85 3.17
CA TYR A 13 2.42 -10.12 3.21
C TYR A 13 1.29 -10.83 2.44
N VAL A 14 1.59 -11.42 1.27
CA VAL A 14 0.61 -12.18 0.48
C VAL A 14 0.25 -13.49 1.17
N VAL A 15 1.25 -14.18 1.72
CA VAL A 15 1.07 -15.43 2.49
C VAL A 15 0.15 -15.22 3.70
N THR A 16 0.21 -14.05 4.34
CA THR A 16 -0.53 -13.79 5.57
C THR A 16 -1.93 -13.22 5.35
N HIS A 17 -2.25 -12.72 4.15
CA HIS A 17 -3.49 -11.98 3.88
C HIS A 17 -4.27 -12.46 2.64
N SER A 18 -3.88 -13.56 1.99
CA SER A 18 -4.55 -14.08 0.80
C SER A 18 -4.35 -15.59 0.67
N ASN A 19 -5.27 -16.26 -0.04
CA ASN A 19 -5.15 -17.65 -0.45
C ASN A 19 -5.75 -17.86 -1.85
N SER A 20 -5.46 -19.02 -2.46
CA SER A 20 -5.87 -19.31 -3.84
C SER A 20 -7.38 -19.32 -4.06
N GLN A 21 -8.17 -19.70 -3.05
CA GLN A 21 -9.63 -19.83 -3.11
C GLN A 21 -10.35 -18.49 -2.95
N LEU A 22 -9.65 -17.43 -2.52
CA LEU A 22 -10.24 -16.11 -2.29
C LEU A 22 -10.68 -15.47 -3.63
N PRO A 23 -11.91 -14.95 -3.76
CA PRO A 23 -12.32 -14.25 -4.98
C PRO A 23 -11.42 -13.03 -5.27
N THR A 24 -11.17 -12.75 -6.55
CA THR A 24 -10.20 -11.71 -6.97
C THR A 24 -10.50 -10.32 -6.42
N ALA A 25 -11.78 -9.95 -6.27
CA ALA A 25 -12.18 -8.68 -5.65
C ALA A 25 -11.67 -8.57 -4.19
N TYR A 26 -11.76 -9.65 -3.42
CA TYR A 26 -11.26 -9.70 -2.05
C TYR A 26 -9.73 -9.76 -2.02
N LYS A 27 -9.06 -10.38 -3.00
CA LYS A 27 -7.59 -10.33 -3.13
C LYS A 27 -7.07 -8.91 -3.35
N VAL A 28 -7.80 -8.10 -4.14
CA VAL A 28 -7.47 -6.68 -4.34
C VAL A 28 -7.69 -5.89 -3.06
N ALA A 29 -8.81 -6.10 -2.36
CA ALA A 29 -9.08 -5.44 -1.08
C ALA A 29 -8.06 -5.84 0.01
N ALA A 30 -7.67 -7.12 0.05
CA ALA A 30 -6.71 -7.68 1.00
C ALA A 30 -5.34 -7.00 0.92
N ALA A 31 -4.92 -6.58 -0.28
CA ALA A 31 -3.67 -5.85 -0.48
C ALA A 31 -3.61 -4.52 0.30
N TRP A 32 -4.75 -3.98 0.71
CA TRP A 32 -4.86 -2.71 1.43
C TRP A 32 -5.39 -2.85 2.86
N GLY A 33 -5.97 -4.01 3.21
CA GLY A 33 -6.68 -4.20 4.48
C GLY A 33 -5.76 -4.45 5.68
N GLY A 34 -4.56 -4.98 5.48
CA GLY A 34 -3.61 -5.23 6.57
C GLY A 34 -2.87 -3.95 7.02
N HIS A 35 -2.22 -4.00 8.19
CA HIS A 35 -1.47 -2.86 8.73
C HIS A 35 -0.40 -2.33 7.75
N GLN A 36 0.33 -3.22 7.07
CA GLN A 36 1.36 -2.85 6.08
C GLN A 36 0.72 -2.29 4.79
N GLY A 37 -0.38 -2.91 4.34
CA GLY A 37 -1.10 -2.48 3.13
C GLY A 37 -1.78 -1.13 3.28
N SER A 38 -2.34 -0.81 4.45
CA SER A 38 -2.99 0.47 4.69
C SER A 38 -2.00 1.63 4.71
N MET A 39 -0.79 1.41 5.23
CA MET A 39 0.31 2.41 5.15
C MET A 39 0.71 2.67 3.70
N LEU A 40 0.85 1.62 2.89
CA LEU A 40 1.11 1.75 1.46
C LEU A 40 -0.05 2.47 0.73
N PHE A 41 -1.29 2.18 1.09
CA PHE A 41 -2.48 2.87 0.55
C PHE A 41 -2.41 4.37 0.79
N TRP A 42 -2.00 4.80 1.99
CA TRP A 42 -1.83 6.22 2.30
C TRP A 42 -0.74 6.88 1.46
N VAL A 43 0.41 6.23 1.29
CA VAL A 43 1.49 6.75 0.41
C VAL A 43 0.98 6.94 -1.01
N VAL A 44 0.28 5.96 -1.57
CA VAL A 44 -0.28 6.02 -2.94
C VAL A 44 -1.32 7.13 -3.04
N THR A 45 -2.26 7.19 -2.10
CA THR A 45 -3.36 8.17 -2.14
C THR A 45 -2.85 9.60 -2.01
N LEU A 46 -1.92 9.85 -1.08
CA LEU A 46 -1.30 11.17 -0.92
C LEU A 46 -0.50 11.55 -2.16
N SER A 47 0.26 10.62 -2.74
CA SER A 47 1.03 10.87 -3.97
C SER A 47 0.15 11.17 -5.17
N LEU A 48 -0.99 10.49 -5.30
CA LEU A 48 -1.98 10.77 -6.35
C LEU A 48 -2.55 12.18 -6.21
N TRP A 49 -2.94 12.58 -5.00
CA TRP A 49 -3.45 13.92 -4.74
C TRP A 49 -2.37 14.99 -4.94
N ALA A 50 -1.14 14.76 -4.51
CA ALA A 50 -0.03 15.69 -4.72
C ALA A 50 0.25 15.87 -6.22
N SER A 51 0.24 14.77 -6.98
CA SER A 51 0.40 14.79 -8.45
C SER A 51 -0.75 15.54 -9.12
N TYR A 52 -1.99 15.31 -8.70
CA TYR A 52 -3.15 16.02 -9.21
C TYR A 52 -3.05 17.53 -8.96
N ILE A 53 -2.67 17.94 -7.75
CA ILE A 53 -2.49 19.36 -7.39
C ILE A 53 -1.34 19.99 -8.20
N ALA A 54 -0.23 19.26 -8.39
CA ALA A 54 0.91 19.74 -9.17
C ALA A 54 0.60 19.94 -10.65
N LEU A 55 -0.32 19.13 -11.22
CA LEU A 55 -0.75 19.22 -12.61
C LEU A 55 -1.94 20.17 -12.82
N SER A 56 -2.63 20.54 -11.75
CA SER A 56 -3.78 21.46 -11.80
C SER A 56 -3.31 22.90 -11.99
N SER A 57 -4.16 23.75 -12.58
CA SER A 57 -3.88 25.18 -12.66
C SER A 57 -3.82 25.80 -11.26
N PRO A 58 -2.69 26.42 -10.85
CA PRO A 58 -2.54 26.94 -9.51
C PRO A 58 -3.43 28.16 -9.31
N ILE A 59 -4.16 28.20 -8.19
CA ILE A 59 -4.89 29.40 -7.75
C ILE A 59 -3.89 30.51 -7.37
N SER A 60 -2.78 30.14 -6.74
CA SER A 60 -1.60 30.97 -6.47
C SER A 60 -0.38 30.07 -6.37
N GLN A 61 0.73 30.47 -6.99
CA GLN A 61 1.94 29.65 -7.03
C GLN A 61 2.51 29.38 -5.63
N CYS A 62 2.47 30.39 -4.73
CA CYS A 62 2.92 30.21 -3.35
C CYS A 62 2.05 29.21 -2.59
N TYR A 63 0.71 29.34 -2.69
CA TYR A 63 -0.22 28.45 -2.01
C TYR A 63 -0.07 27.00 -2.49
N THR A 64 0.04 26.79 -3.80
CA THR A 64 0.28 25.45 -4.37
C THR A 64 1.61 24.87 -3.89
N ALA A 65 2.67 25.69 -3.82
CA ALA A 65 3.97 25.25 -3.32
C ALA A 65 3.93 24.83 -1.84
N ASP A 66 3.27 25.60 -0.97
CA ASP A 66 3.12 25.28 0.45
C ASP A 66 2.32 23.98 0.65
N CYS A 67 1.22 23.82 -0.09
CA CYS A 67 0.40 22.62 -0.06
C CYS A 67 1.20 21.38 -0.49
N LEU A 68 1.89 21.45 -1.63
CA LEU A 68 2.76 20.37 -2.11
C LEU A 68 3.91 20.08 -1.16
N GLY A 69 4.48 21.10 -0.51
CA GLY A 69 5.52 20.95 0.51
C GLY A 69 5.05 20.09 1.67
N ILE A 70 3.89 20.41 2.25
CA ILE A 70 3.30 19.64 3.36
C ILE A 70 2.98 18.21 2.91
N MET A 71 2.38 18.05 1.73
CA MET A 71 2.06 16.72 1.20
C MET A 71 3.30 15.86 1.00
N ASN A 72 4.37 16.42 0.44
CA ASN A 72 5.62 15.69 0.24
C ASN A 72 6.30 15.29 1.55
N VAL A 73 6.22 16.13 2.59
CA VAL A 73 6.69 15.77 3.93
C VAL A 73 5.89 14.59 4.48
N LEU A 74 4.56 14.62 4.38
CA LEU A 74 3.72 13.51 4.82
C LEU A 74 4.03 12.23 4.04
N ILE A 75 4.11 12.30 2.70
CA ILE A 75 4.49 11.17 1.85
C ILE A 75 5.85 10.60 2.29
N ALA A 76 6.85 11.46 2.54
CA ALA A 76 8.17 11.02 2.96
C ALA A 76 8.13 10.30 4.31
N VAL A 77 7.38 10.81 5.30
CA VAL A 77 7.23 10.18 6.62
C VAL A 77 6.52 8.83 6.51
N PHE A 78 5.41 8.76 5.79
CA PHE A 78 4.67 7.51 5.61
C PHE A 78 5.48 6.48 4.82
N ALA A 79 6.19 6.91 3.76
CA ALA A 79 7.05 6.03 2.98
C ALA A 79 8.22 5.50 3.82
N TRP A 80 8.87 6.38 4.60
CA TRP A 80 9.91 5.98 5.54
C TRP A 80 9.41 4.94 6.53
N PHE A 81 8.31 5.22 7.22
CA PHE A 81 7.72 4.30 8.19
C PHE A 81 7.32 2.96 7.57
N THR A 82 6.73 3.00 6.36
CA THR A 82 6.35 1.79 5.61
C THR A 82 7.57 0.94 5.32
N LEU A 83 8.67 1.53 4.84
CA LEU A 83 9.86 0.77 4.48
C LEU A 83 10.65 0.24 5.68
N THR A 84 10.67 0.96 6.81
CA THR A 84 11.47 0.56 7.97
C THR A 84 10.72 -0.36 8.93
N THR A 85 9.42 -0.14 9.11
CA THR A 85 8.66 -0.72 10.23
C THR A 85 7.52 -1.61 9.77
N SER A 86 6.93 -1.33 8.60
CA SER A 86 5.72 -2.02 8.12
C SER A 86 5.85 -2.41 6.66
N ASN A 87 6.97 -3.05 6.31
CA ASN A 87 7.33 -3.29 4.92
C ASN A 87 6.49 -4.44 4.31
N PRO A 88 5.57 -4.16 3.36
CA PRO A 88 4.76 -5.21 2.74
C PRO A 88 5.53 -6.01 1.68
N PHE A 89 6.79 -5.64 1.40
CA PHE A 89 7.63 -6.23 0.36
C PHE A 89 8.66 -7.21 0.92
N GLU A 90 8.56 -7.57 2.19
CA GLU A 90 9.41 -8.61 2.77
C GLU A 90 9.12 -9.98 2.13
N PHE A 91 10.19 -10.66 1.75
CA PHE A 91 10.11 -12.02 1.25
C PHE A 91 9.74 -12.99 2.36
N ALA A 92 8.89 -13.96 2.03
CA ALA A 92 8.51 -15.02 2.95
C ALA A 92 9.73 -15.84 3.34
N LYS A 93 9.92 -16.06 4.65
CA LYS A 93 11.04 -16.88 5.17
C LYS A 93 10.98 -18.34 4.72
N THR A 94 9.78 -18.80 4.40
CA THR A 94 9.49 -20.13 3.84
C THR A 94 8.49 -19.97 2.72
N LEU A 95 8.78 -20.55 1.56
CA LEU A 95 7.85 -20.60 0.44
C LEU A 95 6.65 -21.45 0.84
N ALA A 96 5.56 -20.80 1.24
CA ALA A 96 4.30 -21.46 1.54
C ALA A 96 3.65 -21.90 0.23
N VAL A 97 3.16 -23.15 0.21
CA VAL A 97 2.38 -23.68 -0.93
C VAL A 97 1.01 -23.01 -1.02
N GLU A 98 0.47 -22.58 0.13
CA GLU A 98 -0.79 -21.85 0.24
C GLU A 98 -0.70 -20.76 1.30
N GLY A 99 -1.40 -19.66 1.07
CA GLY A 99 -1.52 -18.56 2.01
C GLY A 99 -2.66 -18.76 3.01
N ARG A 100 -2.74 -17.86 3.99
CA ARG A 100 -3.75 -17.87 5.06
C ARG A 100 -4.99 -17.10 4.64
N ASP A 101 -6.12 -17.50 5.22
CA ASP A 101 -7.35 -16.71 5.13
C ASP A 101 -7.17 -15.32 5.74
N LEU A 102 -8.01 -14.40 5.26
CA LEU A 102 -8.20 -13.11 5.92
C LEU A 102 -8.62 -13.38 7.37
N ASN A 103 -7.84 -12.90 8.34
CA ASN A 103 -8.22 -13.00 9.74
C ASN A 103 -9.54 -12.24 9.94
N PRO A 104 -10.67 -12.90 10.26
CA PRO A 104 -11.97 -12.23 10.38
C PRO A 104 -12.09 -11.42 11.68
N MET A 105 -11.06 -11.45 12.54
CA MET A 105 -10.98 -10.70 13.80
C MET A 105 -10.10 -9.45 13.72
N LEU A 106 -9.78 -8.98 12.50
CA LEU A 106 -9.27 -7.61 12.31
C LEU A 106 -10.41 -6.60 12.47
#